data_AF-A0A7V9HQL2-F1
#
_entry.id   AF-A0A7V9HQL2-F1
#
_cell.length_a   1.000
_cell.length_b   1.000
_cell.length_c   1.000
_cell.angle_alpha   90.00
_cell.angle_beta   90.00
_cell.angle_gamma   90.00
#
_symmetry.space_group_name_H-M   'P 1'
#
loop_
_entity.id
_entity.type
_entity.pdbx_description
1 polymer ?
#
loop_
_entity_poly.entity_id
_entity_poly.type
_entity_poly.pdbx_seq_one_letter_code
_entity_poly.pdbx_strand_id
1 'polypeptide(L)' 'MTSLDDPALSSAERRVLETALRTDPELAEELELITGMLDPDARQRFWKALARECVRRDRPAAAVLAALEFAARHPG' A
#
# COMPACT_ATOMS: atom_id res chain seq x y z
N MET A 1 -6.38 -4.16 11.61
CA MET A 1 -5.43 -5.30 11.45
C MET A 1 -4.97 -5.29 10.00
N THR A 2 -3.94 -4.50 9.72
CA THR A 2 -3.40 -4.21 8.39
C THR A 2 -2.97 -5.51 7.75
N SER A 3 -3.76 -6.05 6.82
CA SER A 3 -3.45 -7.34 6.22
C SER A 3 -2.39 -7.16 5.14
N LEU A 4 -1.14 -6.89 5.57
CA LEU A 4 0.06 -7.20 4.80
C LEU A 4 0.11 -8.71 4.44
N ASP A 5 -0.73 -9.51 5.07
CA ASP A 5 -1.04 -10.90 4.73
C ASP A 5 -1.80 -11.08 3.41
N ASP A 6 -2.05 -10.03 2.62
CA ASP A 6 -2.59 -10.18 1.27
C ASP A 6 -1.74 -11.22 0.50
N PRO A 7 -2.32 -12.37 0.10
CA PRO A 7 -1.58 -13.48 -0.51
C PRO A 7 -0.97 -13.09 -1.85
N ALA A 8 -1.39 -11.97 -2.43
CA ALA A 8 -0.85 -11.47 -3.68
C ALA A 8 0.46 -10.68 -3.56
N LEU A 9 0.87 -10.31 -2.36
CA LEU A 9 2.14 -9.62 -2.12
C LEU A 9 3.28 -10.62 -2.03
N SER A 10 4.35 -10.35 -2.76
CA SER A 10 5.60 -11.08 -2.61
C SER A 10 6.26 -10.79 -1.26
N SER A 11 7.12 -11.70 -0.79
CA SER A 11 7.87 -11.52 0.46
C SER A 11 8.73 -10.23 0.47
N ALA A 12 9.21 -9.79 -0.70
CA ALA A 12 9.96 -8.56 -0.84
C ALA A 12 9.08 -7.31 -0.66
N GLU A 13 7.89 -7.29 -1.29
CA GLU A 13 6.92 -6.20 -1.15
C GLU A 13 6.44 -6.07 0.30
N ARG A 14 6.16 -7.20 0.97
CA ARG A 14 5.81 -7.22 2.40
C ARG A 14 6.89 -6.58 3.25
N ARG A 15 8.15 -6.98 3.07
CA ARG A 15 9.28 -6.45 3.87
C ARG A 15 9.48 -4.94 3.69
N VAL A 16 9.27 -4.42 2.48
CA VAL A 16 9.34 -2.98 2.22
C VAL A 16 8.23 -2.25 2.96
N LEU A 17 7.00 -2.75 2.87
CA LEU A 17 5.85 -2.16 3.56
C LEU A 17 6.01 -2.21 5.08
N GLU A 18 6.45 -3.34 5.65
CA GLU A 18 6.75 -3.46 7.08
C GLU A 18 7.79 -2.44 7.54
N THR A 19 8.82 -2.19 6.72
CA THR A 19 9.85 -1.20 7.02
C THR A 19 9.29 0.21 7.01
N ALA A 20 8.40 0.52 6.04
CA ALA A 20 7.73 1.81 5.95
C ALA A 20 6.81 2.03 7.17
N LEU A 21 5.98 1.04 7.53
CA LEU A 21 5.07 1.12 8.68
C LEU A 21 5.80 1.18 10.02
N ARG A 22 6.98 0.57 10.14
CA ARG A 22 7.79 0.70 11.36
C ARG A 22 8.38 2.11 11.52
N THR A 23 8.65 2.77 10.40
CA THR A 23 9.17 4.15 10.39
C THR A 23 8.07 5.17 10.67
N ASP A 24 6.84 4.85 10.29
CA ASP A 24 5.66 5.70 10.47
C ASP A 24 4.46 4.85 10.91
N PRO A 25 4.20 4.72 12.22
CA PRO A 25 3.11 3.89 12.74
C PRO A 25 1.73 4.50 12.51
N GLU A 26 1.61 5.83 12.39
CA GLU A 26 0.33 6.50 12.13
C GLU A 26 -0.18 6.19 10.72
N LEU A 27 0.74 6.03 9.77
CA LEU A 27 0.45 5.58 8.40
C LEU A 27 -0.31 4.25 8.36
N ALA A 28 -0.14 3.35 9.34
CA ALA A 28 -0.84 2.07 9.36
C ALA A 28 -2.36 2.24 9.52
N GLU A 29 -2.78 3.17 10.37
CA GLU A 29 -4.20 3.47 10.62
C GLU A 29 -4.83 4.17 9.41
N GLU A 30 -4.12 5.13 8.82
CA GLU A 30 -4.56 5.81 7.59
C GLU A 30 -4.72 4.82 6.43
N LEU A 31 -3.76 3.90 6.25
CA LEU A 31 -3.83 2.88 5.22
C LEU A 31 -4.99 1.91 5.45
N GLU A 32 -5.35 1.61 6.70
CA GLU A 32 -6.52 0.78 7.01
C GLU A 32 -7.82 1.47 6.59
N LEU A 33 -7.97 2.76 6.87
CA LEU A 33 -9.12 3.55 6.40
C LEU A 33 -9.20 3.61 4.88
N ILE A 34 -8.08 3.91 4.21
CA ILE A 34 -8.00 4.01 2.76
C ILE A 34 -8.35 2.67 2.10
N THR A 35 -7.70 1.59 2.52
CA THR A 35 -7.86 0.28 1.89
C THR A 35 -9.19 -0.39 2.24
N GLY A 36 -9.84 0.01 3.33
CA GLY A 36 -11.21 -0.39 3.67
C GLY A 36 -12.27 0.18 2.72
N MET A 37 -11.97 1.28 2.01
CA MET A 37 -12.87 1.87 1.01
C MET A 37 -12.66 1.31 -0.41
N LEU A 38 -11.62 0.53 -0.63
CA LEU A 38 -11.30 -0.06 -1.94
C LEU A 38 -11.99 -1.42 -2.10
N ASP A 39 -12.50 -1.69 -3.30
CA ASP A 39 -12.91 -3.05 -3.67
C ASP A 39 -11.70 -4.02 -3.63
N PRO A 40 -11.94 -5.34 -3.54
CA PRO A 40 -10.86 -6.32 -3.35
C PRO A 40 -9.74 -6.24 -4.41
N ASP A 41 -10.10 -6.01 -5.66
CA ASP A 41 -9.18 -5.91 -6.78
C ASP A 41 -8.37 -4.60 -6.74
N ALA A 42 -9.03 -3.46 -6.49
CA ALA A 42 -8.37 -2.17 -6.32
C ALA A 42 -7.43 -2.18 -5.11
N ARG A 43 -7.83 -2.81 -4.01
CA ARG A 43 -7.01 -2.96 -2.80
C ARG A 43 -5.72 -3.75 -3.07
N GLN A 44 -5.82 -4.84 -3.82
CA GLN A 44 -4.67 -5.65 -4.20
C GLN A 44 -3.68 -4.83 -5.06
N ARG A 45 -4.19 -4.06 -6.02
CA ARG A 45 -3.38 -3.19 -6.89
C ARG A 45 -2.73 -2.06 -6.10
N PHE A 46 -3.47 -1.47 -5.17
CA PHE A 46 -2.97 -0.42 -4.28
C PHE A 46 -1.75 -0.91 -3.50
N TRP A 47 -1.82 -2.06 -2.82
CA TRP A 47 -0.70 -2.55 -2.01
C TRP A 47 0.55 -2.85 -2.84
N LYS A 48 0.39 -3.42 -4.04
CA LYS A 48 1.50 -3.65 -4.98
C LYS A 48 2.13 -2.34 -5.46
N ALA A 49 1.31 -1.35 -5.78
CA ALA A 49 1.80 -0.04 -6.19
C ALA A 49 2.51 0.66 -5.03
N LEU A 50 1.94 0.62 -3.82
CA LEU A 50 2.54 1.21 -2.62
C LEU A 50 3.91 0.61 -2.32
N ALA A 51 4.04 -0.72 -2.35
CA ALA A 51 5.32 -1.38 -2.14
C ALA A 51 6.39 -0.92 -3.15
N ARG A 52 6.03 -0.76 -4.43
CA ARG A 52 6.93 -0.24 -5.46
C ARG A 52 7.33 1.21 -5.20
N GLU A 53 6.38 2.05 -4.79
CA GLU A 53 6.66 3.46 -4.55
C GLU A 53 7.43 3.71 -3.26
N CYS A 54 7.27 2.86 -2.23
CA CYS A 54 8.09 2.88 -1.02
C CYS A 54 9.57 2.55 -1.29
N VAL A 55 9.89 1.77 -2.33
CA VAL A 55 11.29 1.55 -2.77
C VAL A 55 11.87 2.81 -3.44
N ARG A 56 11.02 3.60 -4.10
CA ARG A 56 11.45 4.70 -4.97
C ARG A 56 11.40 6.07 -4.30
N ARG A 57 10.67 6.21 -3.19
CA ARG A 57 10.35 7.51 -2.59
C ARG A 57 10.63 7.54 -1.10
N ASP A 58 11.34 8.59 -0.68
CA ASP A 58 11.59 8.92 0.73
C ASP A 58 10.36 9.51 1.46
N ARG A 59 9.26 9.78 0.75
CA ARG A 59 8.06 10.42 1.32
C ARG A 59 6.85 9.47 1.28
N PRO A 60 6.42 8.92 2.43
CA PRO A 60 5.31 7.96 2.51
C PRO A 60 4.01 8.47 1.88
N ALA A 61 3.60 9.71 2.18
CA ALA A 61 2.37 10.30 1.62
C ALA A 61 2.35 10.34 0.07
N ALA A 62 3.50 10.60 -0.57
CA ALA A 62 3.61 10.60 -2.03
C ALA A 62 3.56 9.19 -2.62
N ALA A 63 3.99 8.18 -1.87
CA ALA A 63 3.85 6.78 -2.26
C ALA A 63 2.38 6.35 -2.18
N VAL A 64 1.65 6.73 -1.13
CA VAL A 64 0.21 6.48 -0.97
C VAL A 64 -0.60 7.11 -2.09
N LEU A 65 -0.37 8.38 -2.40
CA LEU A 65 -1.12 9.08 -3.45
C LEU A 65 -0.91 8.42 -4.82
N ALA A 66 0.32 8.05 -5.17
CA ALA A 66 0.60 7.38 -6.44
C ALA A 66 0.01 5.97 -6.50
N ALA A 67 -0.02 5.25 -5.37
CA ALA A 67 -0.65 3.95 -5.29
C ALA A 67 -2.17 4.04 -5.49
N LEU A 68 -2.81 5.08 -4.93
CA LEU A 68 -4.22 5.38 -5.15
C LEU A 68 -4.53 5.72 -6.61
N GLU A 69 -3.73 6.59 -7.22
CA GLU A 69 -3.88 6.94 -8.63
C GLU A 69 -3.76 5.71 -9.54
N PHE A 70 -2.79 4.82 -9.24
CA PHE A 70 -2.62 3.57 -9.98
C PHE A 70 -3.84 2.65 -9.84
N ALA A 71 -4.35 2.47 -8.62
CA ALA A 71 -5.52 1.64 -8.37
C ALA A 71 -6.77 2.18 -9.08
N ALA A 72 -6.98 3.50 -9.07
CA ALA A 72 -8.13 4.15 -9.70
C ALA A 72 -8.09 4.11 -11.24
N ARG A 73 -6.90 4.15 -11.84
CA ARG A 73 -6.72 4.12 -13.31
C ARG A 73 -6.89 2.74 -13.93
N HIS A 74 -6.90 1.69 -13.12
CA HIS A 74 -7.02 0.31 -13.57
C HIS A 74 -8.21 -0.36 -12.88
N PRO A 75 -9.45 0.09 -13.19
CA PRO A 75 -10.65 -0.58 -12.73
C PRO A 75 -10.69 -1.97 -13.39
N GLY A 76 -10.77 -2.99 -12.55
CA GLY A 76 -11.06 -4.36 -12.97
C GLY A 76 -12.55 -4.54 -13.10
#